data_AF-A0A941R021-F1
#
_entry.id   AF-A0A941R021-F1
#
_cell.length_a   1.000
_cell.length_b   1.000
_cell.length_c   1.000
_cell.angle_alpha   90.00
_cell.angle_beta   90.00
_cell.angle_gamma   90.00
#
_symmetry.space_group_name_H-M   'P 1'
#
loop_
_entity.id
_entity.type
_entity.pdbx_description
1 polymer ?
#
loop_
_entity_poly.entity_id
_entity_poly.type
_entity_poly.pdbx_seq_one_letter_code
_entity_poly.pdbx_strand_id
1 'polypeptide(L)'
;MDGQKLEQLSSSSGIPLDLLSRSIQARAEASGVTSDDILNSWSGGDAIPAPTAVVAAAEEKEIVVEEQVATSEIEEVIEESPAEVQVEEVSAVTTLLIEDAPPPVSISQKILKSLKYGLGFGVLAGFIQGLLASSYLYDGLILEAETQKLIAEYNTVSFVLIVSLTTAFIGAINSLNIKKFLDTNFEGFGVLTNDRESIYTGVGLGLVFGSSSAFYVINSIGQSIEGILPEDPVTNLISVGGAFWRIVILATIIQATISVLTMILGVPKGLESDENIEANKIRNRIVGSIVIPLGSIVVGGVIAVAIAQVFLNFHEYAPLFALIISAAILLFASVMSSAPKIKITRNEVLIASAGVITLIIIIASVAASQH
;
A
#
# COMPACT_ATOMS: atom_id res chain seq x y z
N MET A 1 -1.08 -2.59 -46.18
CA MET A 1 -0.86 -1.31 -45.48
C MET A 1 0.14 -0.47 -46.25
N ASP A 2 -0.35 0.56 -46.93
CA ASP A 2 0.47 1.50 -47.72
C ASP A 2 1.34 2.40 -46.81
N GLY A 3 2.65 2.16 -46.80
CA GLY A 3 3.61 2.85 -45.95
C GLY A 3 3.75 4.35 -46.24
N GLN A 4 3.59 4.78 -47.50
CA GLN A 4 3.75 6.20 -47.87
C GLN A 4 2.60 7.05 -47.34
N LYS A 5 1.37 6.54 -47.43
CA LYS A 5 0.19 7.20 -46.85
C LYS A 5 0.25 7.24 -45.33
N LEU A 6 0.77 6.19 -44.71
CA LEU A 6 0.94 6.11 -43.26
C LEU A 6 1.93 7.16 -42.73
N GLU A 7 3.05 7.36 -43.41
CA GLU A 7 4.04 8.39 -43.06
C GLU A 7 3.48 9.81 -43.26
N GLN A 8 2.73 10.05 -44.34
CA GLN A 8 2.06 11.33 -44.58
C GLN A 8 1.02 11.65 -43.50
N LEU A 9 0.24 10.65 -43.08
CA LEU A 9 -0.78 10.82 -42.06
C LEU A 9 -0.17 10.99 -40.66
N SER A 10 0.93 10.31 -40.37
CA SER A 10 1.74 10.51 -39.16
C SER A 10 2.29 11.93 -39.09
N SER A 11 2.83 12.43 -40.21
CA SER A 11 3.40 13.77 -40.31
C SER A 11 2.34 14.88 -40.18
N SER A 12 1.15 14.68 -40.73
CA SER A 12 0.06 15.68 -40.68
C SER A 12 -0.68 15.69 -39.34
N SER A 13 -0.81 14.54 -38.67
CA SER A 13 -1.49 14.41 -37.38
C SER A 13 -0.58 14.62 -36.17
N GLY A 14 0.75 14.61 -36.36
CA GLY A 14 1.72 14.69 -35.27
C GLY A 14 1.78 13.44 -34.38
N ILE A 15 1.21 12.31 -34.84
CA ILE A 15 1.18 11.05 -34.11
C ILE A 15 2.35 10.16 -34.57
N PRO A 16 3.16 9.57 -33.66
CA PRO A 16 4.25 8.65 -34.03
C PRO A 16 3.79 7.46 -34.88
N LEU A 17 4.60 7.07 -35.87
CA LEU A 17 4.28 6.03 -36.86
C LEU A 17 3.86 4.69 -36.24
N ASP A 18 4.56 4.25 -35.19
CA ASP A 18 4.28 2.96 -34.51
C ASP A 18 2.95 2.96 -33.74
N LEU A 19 2.52 4.12 -33.23
CA LEU A 19 1.21 4.23 -32.58
C LEU A 19 0.09 4.26 -33.62
N LEU A 20 0.33 4.97 -34.73
CA LEU A 20 -0.62 5.08 -35.82
C LEU A 20 -0.87 3.71 -36.48
N SER A 21 0.19 2.95 -36.78
CA SER A 21 0.09 1.60 -37.37
C SER A 21 -0.72 0.64 -36.48
N ARG A 22 -0.40 0.58 -35.18
CA ARG A 22 -1.13 -0.24 -34.20
C ARG A 22 -2.60 0.17 -34.08
N SER A 23 -2.87 1.48 -34.12
CA SER A 23 -4.23 2.00 -34.00
C SER A 23 -5.11 1.72 -35.22
N ILE A 24 -4.52 1.66 -36.42
CA ILE A 24 -5.18 1.30 -37.66
C ILE A 24 -5.45 -0.20 -37.67
N GLN A 25 -4.46 -1.01 -37.29
CA GLN A 25 -4.59 -2.46 -37.22
C GLN A 25 -5.64 -2.90 -36.19
N ALA A 26 -5.66 -2.31 -34.99
CA ALA A 26 -6.69 -2.61 -33.99
C ALA A 26 -8.11 -2.26 -34.45
N ARG A 27 -8.27 -1.21 -35.27
CA ARG A 27 -9.59 -0.82 -35.80
C ARG A 27 -10.01 -1.68 -36.99
N ALA A 28 -9.07 -2.11 -37.81
CA ALA A 28 -9.29 -3.08 -38.87
C ALA A 28 -9.83 -4.40 -38.28
N GLU A 29 -9.18 -4.90 -37.23
CA GLU A 29 -9.62 -6.09 -36.48
C GLU A 29 -11.00 -5.91 -35.84
N ALA A 30 -11.25 -4.76 -35.19
CA ALA A 30 -12.53 -4.50 -34.53
C ALA A 30 -13.70 -4.28 -35.51
N SER A 31 -13.43 -3.74 -36.69
CA SER A 31 -14.45 -3.41 -37.70
C SER A 31 -14.60 -4.50 -38.77
N GLY A 32 -13.74 -5.53 -38.77
CA GLY A 32 -13.73 -6.58 -39.78
C GLY A 32 -13.37 -6.12 -41.19
N VAL A 33 -12.67 -4.99 -41.32
CA VAL A 33 -12.22 -4.40 -42.60
C VAL A 33 -10.69 -4.43 -42.69
N THR A 34 -10.12 -4.13 -43.85
CA THR A 34 -8.66 -4.16 -44.00
C THR A 34 -8.02 -2.90 -43.40
N SER A 35 -6.76 -3.01 -42.97
CA SER A 35 -5.97 -1.86 -42.49
C SER A 35 -5.81 -0.76 -43.55
N ASP A 36 -5.83 -1.14 -44.83
CA ASP A 36 -5.77 -0.19 -45.96
C ASP A 36 -7.08 0.61 -46.10
N ASP A 37 -8.23 0.02 -45.79
CA ASP A 37 -9.53 0.71 -45.83
C ASP A 37 -9.63 1.80 -44.75
N ILE A 38 -9.16 1.47 -43.53
CA ILE A 38 -9.08 2.42 -42.42
C ILE A 38 -8.10 3.55 -42.74
N LEU A 39 -6.92 3.22 -43.29
CA LEU A 39 -5.91 4.19 -43.68
C LEU A 39 -6.44 5.13 -44.78
N ASN A 40 -7.14 4.59 -45.78
CA ASN A 40 -7.75 5.37 -46.86
C ASN A 40 -8.82 6.33 -46.33
N SER A 41 -9.72 5.85 -45.44
CA SER A 41 -10.74 6.67 -44.80
C SER A 41 -10.16 7.85 -44.01
N TRP A 42 -9.03 7.63 -43.33
CA TRP A 42 -8.38 8.69 -42.55
C TRP A 42 -7.57 9.65 -43.41
N SER A 43 -7.05 9.18 -44.55
CA SER A 43 -6.36 10.02 -45.54
C SER A 43 -7.30 10.87 -46.40
N GLY A 44 -8.61 10.90 -46.08
CA GLY A 44 -9.61 11.68 -46.80
C GLY A 44 -10.25 10.97 -47.99
N GLY A 45 -10.07 9.65 -48.11
CA GLY A 45 -10.78 8.80 -49.07
C GLY A 45 -12.21 8.47 -48.64
N ASP A 46 -12.97 7.83 -49.53
CA ASP A 46 -14.39 7.50 -49.33
C ASP A 46 -14.67 6.80 -47.99
N ALA A 47 -15.81 7.16 -47.38
CA ALA A 47 -16.23 6.62 -46.09
C ALA A 47 -16.47 5.10 -46.18
N ILE A 48 -16.00 4.40 -45.15
CA ILE A 48 -16.22 2.96 -44.99
C ILE A 48 -17.73 2.71 -44.87
N PRO A 49 -18.34 1.84 -45.69
CA PRO A 49 -19.74 1.48 -45.52
C PRO A 49 -19.95 0.84 -44.15
N ALA A 50 -21.01 1.25 -43.45
CA ALA A 50 -21.34 0.75 -42.12
C ALA A 50 -21.47 -0.78 -42.12
N PRO A 51 -20.98 -1.50 -41.08
CA PRO A 51 -21.09 -2.93 -41.04
C PRO A 51 -22.57 -3.32 -40.90
N THR A 52 -23.09 -4.03 -41.91
CA THR A 52 -24.33 -4.77 -41.81
C THR A 52 -24.14 -5.82 -40.72
N ALA A 53 -24.85 -5.68 -39.61
CA ALA A 53 -24.92 -6.71 -38.58
C ALA A 53 -25.49 -7.99 -39.21
N VAL A 54 -24.64 -9.01 -39.40
CA VAL A 54 -25.08 -10.33 -39.82
C VAL A 54 -25.12 -11.21 -38.57
N VAL A 55 -26.35 -11.49 -38.14
CA VAL A 55 -26.69 -12.52 -37.15
C VAL A 55 -26.98 -13.81 -37.94
N ALA A 56 -26.13 -14.85 -37.79
CA ALA A 56 -26.40 -16.28 -38.08
C ALA A 56 -25.14 -17.08 -37.71
N ALA A 57 -25.11 -17.94 -36.69
CA ALA A 57 -25.68 -19.29 -36.60
C ALA A 57 -25.01 -20.34 -37.53
N ALA A 58 -24.31 -21.28 -36.89
CA ALA A 58 -23.93 -22.66 -37.27
C ALA A 58 -22.99 -22.90 -38.48
N GLU A 59 -21.83 -23.54 -38.25
CA GLU A 59 -21.59 -24.99 -38.53
C GLU A 59 -20.12 -25.40 -38.25
N GLU A 60 -19.98 -26.65 -37.78
CA GLU A 60 -18.73 -27.41 -37.62
C GLU A 60 -17.90 -27.49 -38.90
N LYS A 61 -16.57 -27.49 -38.76
CA LYS A 61 -15.71 -28.36 -39.58
C LYS A 61 -14.34 -28.63 -38.96
N GLU A 62 -14.16 -29.91 -38.69
CA GLU A 62 -12.95 -30.68 -38.39
C GLU A 62 -11.91 -30.59 -39.52
N ILE A 63 -10.64 -30.31 -39.22
CA ILE A 63 -9.48 -30.67 -40.07
C ILE A 63 -8.28 -31.05 -39.18
N VAL A 64 -7.97 -32.35 -39.21
CA VAL A 64 -6.71 -33.02 -38.82
C VAL A 64 -5.72 -32.92 -39.99
N VAL A 65 -4.42 -32.65 -39.77
CA VAL A 65 -3.27 -33.30 -40.48
C VAL A 65 -1.97 -33.18 -39.65
N GLU A 66 -1.31 -34.34 -39.52
CA GLU A 66 0.03 -34.74 -39.03
C GLU A 66 1.24 -33.93 -39.56
N GLU A 67 2.25 -33.66 -38.72
CA GLU A 67 3.55 -34.37 -38.60
C GLU A 67 4.52 -34.21 -39.80
N GLN A 68 5.66 -33.54 -39.58
CA GLN A 68 6.94 -33.94 -40.21
C GLN A 68 8.16 -33.32 -39.51
N VAL A 69 9.06 -34.23 -39.12
CA VAL A 69 10.38 -34.05 -38.51
C VAL A 69 11.45 -34.26 -39.61
N ALA A 70 12.51 -33.44 -39.64
CA ALA A 70 13.92 -33.79 -39.92
C ALA A 70 14.71 -32.53 -40.32
N THR A 71 15.65 -32.04 -39.50
CA THR A 71 17.08 -32.43 -39.41
C THR A 71 17.93 -31.94 -40.60
N SER A 72 18.82 -30.98 -40.35
CA SER A 72 20.08 -30.84 -41.09
C SER A 72 21.15 -30.21 -40.19
N GLU A 73 22.18 -31.01 -39.94
CA GLU A 73 23.40 -30.78 -39.18
C GLU A 73 24.25 -29.61 -39.73
N ILE A 74 24.75 -28.72 -38.86
CA ILE A 74 26.15 -28.62 -38.37
C ILE A 74 27.17 -28.21 -39.45
N GLU A 75 27.64 -26.96 -39.38
CA GLU A 75 29.03 -26.64 -39.71
C GLU A 75 29.60 -25.80 -38.55
N GLU A 76 30.46 -26.46 -37.79
CA GLU A 76 31.21 -26.05 -36.62
C GLU A 76 32.48 -25.31 -37.08
N VAL A 77 32.90 -24.23 -36.38
CA VAL A 77 34.31 -23.90 -36.12
C VAL A 77 34.43 -22.68 -35.17
N ILE A 78 34.80 -23.01 -33.91
CA ILE A 78 35.82 -22.39 -33.01
C ILE A 78 35.44 -21.05 -32.31
N GLU A 79 34.95 -21.11 -31.06
CA GLU A 79 35.62 -20.94 -29.74
C GLU A 79 35.69 -19.49 -29.21
N GLU A 80 34.93 -19.20 -28.14
CA GLU A 80 35.50 -18.83 -26.83
C GLU A 80 34.42 -18.90 -25.72
N SER A 81 34.76 -19.57 -24.61
CA SER A 81 33.95 -19.84 -23.41
C SER A 81 33.70 -18.56 -22.58
N PRO A 82 32.60 -18.47 -21.80
CA PRO A 82 32.66 -18.96 -20.42
C PRO A 82 31.40 -19.71 -19.94
N ALA A 83 31.64 -20.92 -19.42
CA ALA A 83 31.08 -21.50 -18.20
C ALA A 83 29.64 -21.12 -17.79
N GLU A 84 28.69 -21.96 -18.23
CA GLU A 84 27.77 -22.73 -17.38
C GLU A 84 27.66 -22.30 -15.90
N VAL A 85 26.64 -21.49 -15.59
CA VAL A 85 26.07 -21.37 -14.25
C VAL A 85 24.60 -21.78 -14.34
N GLN A 86 24.37 -23.06 -14.04
CA GLN A 86 23.23 -23.62 -13.33
C GLN A 86 21.99 -22.72 -13.32
N VAL A 87 21.15 -22.88 -14.34
CA VAL A 87 19.74 -22.52 -14.26
C VAL A 87 19.11 -23.56 -13.34
N GLU A 88 19.18 -23.28 -12.05
CA GLU A 88 18.55 -24.07 -11.00
C GLU A 88 17.05 -24.12 -11.29
N GLU A 89 16.63 -25.30 -11.71
CA GLU A 89 15.25 -25.76 -11.80
C GLU A 89 14.55 -25.56 -10.46
N VAL A 90 14.00 -24.37 -10.22
CA VAL A 90 13.06 -24.13 -9.11
C VAL A 90 11.83 -23.39 -9.64
N SER A 91 11.26 -23.91 -10.73
CA SER A 91 9.92 -23.49 -11.17
C SER A 91 9.00 -24.66 -11.52
N ALA A 92 9.40 -25.89 -11.15
CA ALA A 92 8.71 -27.10 -11.57
C ALA A 92 8.40 -28.07 -10.41
N VAL A 93 8.09 -27.58 -9.20
CA VAL A 93 7.32 -28.35 -8.19
C VAL A 93 6.51 -27.38 -7.31
N THR A 94 5.46 -26.77 -7.87
CA THR A 94 4.32 -26.28 -7.06
C THR A 94 3.03 -26.57 -7.83
N THR A 95 2.92 -27.80 -8.29
CA THR A 95 1.63 -28.48 -8.36
C THR A 95 1.64 -29.48 -7.22
N LEU A 96 0.48 -29.69 -6.58
CA LEU A 96 0.23 -30.64 -5.47
C LEU A 96 0.39 -30.09 -4.05
N LEU A 97 -0.44 -29.08 -3.74
CA LEU A 97 -1.44 -29.16 -2.68
C LEU A 97 -2.45 -28.06 -2.97
N ILE A 98 -3.32 -28.32 -3.95
CA ILE A 98 -4.65 -27.72 -3.87
C ILE A 98 -5.27 -28.41 -2.66
N GLU A 99 -5.03 -27.85 -1.48
CA GLU A 99 -5.92 -28.07 -0.36
C GLU A 99 -7.30 -27.75 -0.93
N ASP A 100 -8.16 -28.77 -1.01
CA ASP A 100 -9.53 -28.67 -1.51
C ASP A 100 -10.30 -27.75 -0.54
N ALA A 101 -10.02 -26.46 -0.69
CA ALA A 101 -10.49 -25.42 0.17
C ALA A 101 -11.89 -25.04 -0.34
N PRO A 102 -12.87 -24.91 0.57
CA PRO A 102 -14.22 -24.58 0.18
C PRO A 102 -14.24 -23.27 -0.63
N PRO A 103 -15.17 -23.14 -1.60
CA PRO A 103 -15.25 -21.94 -2.42
C PRO A 103 -15.46 -20.70 -1.54
N PRO A 104 -14.91 -19.55 -1.93
CA PRO A 104 -14.94 -18.36 -1.10
C PRO A 104 -16.36 -17.81 -0.96
N VAL A 105 -16.67 -17.33 0.24
CA VAL A 105 -17.95 -16.68 0.50
C VAL A 105 -18.05 -15.32 -0.18
N SER A 106 -19.28 -14.89 -0.42
CA SER A 106 -19.57 -13.55 -0.94
C SER A 106 -18.94 -12.45 -0.08
N ILE A 107 -18.57 -11.35 -0.74
CA ILE A 107 -17.94 -10.19 -0.10
C ILE A 107 -18.85 -9.60 0.99
N SER A 108 -20.18 -9.59 0.79
CA SER A 108 -21.13 -9.07 1.77
C SER A 108 -21.12 -9.87 3.08
N GLN A 109 -21.08 -11.20 3.01
CA GLN A 109 -20.98 -12.08 4.17
C GLN A 109 -19.62 -11.91 4.87
N LYS A 110 -18.55 -11.78 4.09
CA LYS A 110 -17.20 -11.50 4.58
C LYS A 110 -17.16 -10.19 5.38
N ILE A 111 -17.74 -9.12 4.84
CA ILE A 111 -17.86 -7.82 5.51
C ILE A 111 -18.70 -7.94 6.78
N LEU A 112 -19.87 -8.58 6.73
CA LEU A 112 -20.76 -8.61 7.88
C LEU A 112 -20.16 -9.39 9.06
N LYS A 113 -19.49 -10.52 8.80
CA LYS A 113 -18.85 -11.33 9.84
C LYS A 113 -17.59 -10.66 10.39
N SER A 114 -16.76 -10.08 9.52
CA SER A 114 -15.57 -9.34 9.97
C SER A 114 -15.94 -8.10 10.77
N LEU A 115 -17.01 -7.39 10.39
CA LEU A 115 -17.56 -6.28 11.15
C LEU A 115 -18.02 -6.72 12.54
N LYS A 116 -18.80 -7.80 12.65
CA LYS A 116 -19.26 -8.33 13.95
C LYS A 116 -18.10 -8.74 14.85
N TYR A 117 -17.11 -9.44 14.30
CA TYR A 117 -15.88 -9.79 15.02
C TYR A 117 -15.17 -8.53 15.52
N GLY A 118 -14.94 -7.57 14.63
CA GLY A 118 -14.19 -6.36 14.94
C GLY A 118 -14.90 -5.42 15.91
N LEU A 119 -16.24 -5.38 15.91
CA LEU A 119 -17.02 -4.68 16.94
C LEU A 119 -16.83 -5.34 18.32
N GLY A 120 -16.92 -6.68 18.40
CA GLY A 120 -16.74 -7.40 19.66
C GLY A 120 -15.32 -7.26 20.21
N PHE A 121 -14.31 -7.44 19.35
CA PHE A 121 -12.92 -7.21 19.69
C PHE A 121 -12.66 -5.75 20.08
N GLY A 122 -13.25 -4.81 19.33
CA GLY A 122 -13.09 -3.39 19.49
C GLY A 122 -13.61 -2.83 20.81
N VAL A 123 -14.69 -3.38 21.36
CA VAL A 123 -15.18 -3.01 22.71
C VAL A 123 -14.13 -3.39 23.76
N LEU A 124 -13.67 -4.64 23.75
CA LEU A 124 -12.68 -5.13 24.72
C LEU A 124 -11.37 -4.34 24.61
N ALA A 125 -10.88 -4.19 23.38
CA ALA A 125 -9.68 -3.44 23.08
C ALA A 125 -9.82 -1.95 23.44
N GLY A 126 -10.99 -1.36 23.21
CA GLY A 126 -11.30 0.03 23.55
C GLY A 126 -11.27 0.27 25.06
N PHE A 127 -11.77 -0.66 25.87
CA PHE A 127 -11.64 -0.57 27.33
C PHE A 127 -10.17 -0.64 27.77
N ILE A 128 -9.39 -1.58 27.23
CA ILE A 128 -7.96 -1.68 27.53
C ILE A 128 -7.23 -0.40 27.11
N GLN A 129 -7.47 0.08 25.90
CA GLN A 129 -6.87 1.30 25.38
C GLN A 129 -7.28 2.54 26.17
N GLY A 130 -8.55 2.65 26.54
CA GLY A 130 -9.07 3.72 27.38
C GLY A 130 -8.38 3.75 28.75
N LEU A 131 -8.23 2.59 29.40
CA LEU A 131 -7.52 2.49 30.68
C LEU A 131 -6.05 2.89 30.55
N LEU A 132 -5.36 2.43 29.50
CA LEU A 132 -3.97 2.80 29.23
C LEU A 132 -3.83 4.30 29.02
N ALA A 133 -4.65 4.89 28.13
CA ALA A 133 -4.60 6.31 27.82
C ALA A 133 -4.98 7.18 29.03
N SER A 134 -6.02 6.79 29.79
CA SER A 134 -6.42 7.49 31.01
C SER A 134 -5.38 7.38 32.11
N SER A 135 -4.59 6.31 32.16
CA SER A 135 -3.48 6.19 33.13
C SER A 135 -2.46 7.31 32.99
N TYR A 136 -2.21 7.79 31.76
CA TYR A 136 -1.30 8.90 31.50
C TYR A 136 -1.91 10.28 31.85
N LEU A 137 -3.21 10.35 32.12
CA LEU A 137 -3.88 11.57 32.53
C LEU A 137 -3.92 11.73 34.06
N TYR A 138 -3.41 10.76 34.83
CA TYR A 138 -3.53 10.80 36.29
C TYR A 138 -2.54 11.75 36.98
N ASP A 139 -1.38 12.02 36.38
CA ASP A 139 -0.35 12.85 36.99
C ASP A 139 -0.73 14.35 37.09
N GLY A 140 -1.70 14.79 36.28
CA GLY A 140 -2.18 16.19 36.21
C GLY A 140 -3.64 16.37 36.65
N LEU A 141 -4.18 15.49 37.49
CA LEU A 141 -5.59 15.52 37.88
C LEU A 141 -5.98 16.78 38.66
N ILE A 142 -7.00 17.45 38.16
CA ILE A 142 -7.65 18.57 38.81
C ILE A 142 -9.15 18.26 38.91
N LEU A 143 -9.75 18.53 40.07
CA LEU A 143 -11.20 18.43 40.24
C LEU A 143 -11.81 19.79 39.89
N GLU A 144 -12.64 19.83 38.85
CA GLU A 144 -13.36 21.05 38.49
C GLU A 144 -14.37 21.40 39.59
N ALA A 145 -14.21 22.57 40.21
CA ALA A 145 -14.97 22.95 41.41
C ALA A 145 -16.49 23.05 41.16
N GLU A 146 -16.90 23.45 39.95
CA GLU A 146 -18.30 23.67 39.60
C GLU A 146 -19.02 22.39 39.17
N THR A 147 -18.36 21.54 38.38
CA THR A 147 -18.99 20.36 37.76
C THR A 147 -18.64 19.04 38.45
N GLN A 148 -17.68 19.07 39.38
CA GLN A 148 -17.05 17.89 39.98
C GLN A 148 -16.49 16.87 38.97
N LYS A 149 -16.21 17.31 37.73
CA LYS A 149 -15.56 16.47 36.73
C LYS A 149 -14.06 16.40 36.98
N LEU A 150 -13.50 15.23 36.73
CA LEU A 150 -12.06 15.01 36.68
C LEU A 150 -11.53 15.53 35.34
N ILE A 151 -10.74 16.59 35.41
CA ILE A 151 -9.97 17.14 34.30
C ILE A 151 -8.49 16.84 34.54
N ALA A 152 -7.71 16.73 33.48
CA ALA A 152 -6.28 16.49 33.56
C ALA A 152 -5.52 17.42 32.64
N GLU A 153 -4.39 17.91 33.11
CA GLU A 153 -3.39 18.49 32.23
C GLU A 153 -2.78 17.39 31.35
N TYR A 154 -2.62 17.66 30.05
CA TYR A 154 -2.04 16.70 29.12
C TYR A 154 -1.09 17.38 28.13
N ASN A 155 -0.10 16.63 27.67
CA ASN A 155 0.71 17.02 26.52
C ASN A 155 0.08 16.48 25.23
N THR A 156 -0.21 17.37 24.28
CA THR A 156 -0.85 17.03 22.99
C THR A 156 -0.08 15.96 22.22
N VAL A 157 1.25 16.08 22.15
CA VAL A 157 2.09 15.13 21.40
C VAL A 157 2.07 13.77 22.07
N SER A 158 2.29 13.71 23.39
CA SER A 158 2.26 12.46 24.14
C SER A 158 0.90 11.77 24.03
N PHE A 159 -0.20 12.51 24.16
CA PHE A 159 -1.54 11.95 24.04
C PHE A 159 -1.80 11.33 22.67
N VAL A 160 -1.44 12.05 21.59
CA VAL A 160 -1.56 11.53 20.21
C VAL A 160 -0.70 10.29 20.01
N LEU A 161 0.54 10.29 20.51
CA LEU A 161 1.43 9.13 20.39
C LEU A 161 0.89 7.91 21.15
N ILE A 162 0.44 8.07 22.39
CA ILE A 162 -0.10 6.97 23.20
C ILE A 162 -1.31 6.36 22.50
N VAL A 163 -2.29 7.18 22.09
CA VAL A 163 -3.50 6.68 21.42
C VAL A 163 -3.15 6.03 20.08
N SER A 164 -2.24 6.63 19.29
CA SER A 164 -1.83 6.09 17.99
C SER A 164 -1.10 4.75 18.12
N LEU A 165 -0.10 4.65 19.00
CA LEU A 165 0.70 3.45 19.19
C LEU A 165 -0.11 2.31 19.80
N THR A 166 -0.97 2.60 20.78
CA THR A 166 -1.87 1.59 21.35
C THR A 166 -2.88 1.08 20.32
N THR A 167 -3.46 1.96 19.50
CA THR A 167 -4.35 1.57 18.39
C THR A 167 -3.61 0.69 17.37
N ALA A 168 -2.37 1.02 17.03
CA ALA A 168 -1.53 0.27 16.11
C ALA A 168 -1.19 -1.12 16.63
N PHE A 169 -0.79 -1.22 17.91
CA PHE A 169 -0.50 -2.50 18.56
C PHE A 169 -1.73 -3.41 18.61
N ILE A 170 -2.86 -2.86 19.05
CA ILE A 170 -4.14 -3.58 19.09
C ILE A 170 -4.58 -3.98 17.67
N GLY A 171 -4.42 -3.09 16.68
CA GLY A 171 -4.73 -3.34 15.28
C GLY A 171 -3.91 -4.48 14.69
N ALA A 172 -2.63 -4.59 15.06
CA ALA A 172 -1.77 -5.72 14.68
C ALA A 172 -2.32 -7.06 15.20
N ILE A 173 -2.71 -7.10 16.47
CA ILE A 173 -3.31 -8.29 17.10
C ILE A 173 -4.64 -8.64 16.43
N ASN A 174 -5.51 -7.64 16.20
CA ASN A 174 -6.79 -7.81 15.54
C ASN A 174 -6.62 -8.44 14.15
N SER A 175 -5.79 -7.82 13.32
CA SER A 175 -5.52 -8.25 11.94
C SER A 175 -4.91 -9.65 11.87
N LEU A 176 -4.05 -10.00 12.84
CA LEU A 176 -3.49 -11.35 12.95
C LEU A 176 -4.57 -12.39 13.29
N ASN A 177 -5.43 -12.06 14.25
CA ASN A 177 -6.40 -12.99 14.82
C ASN A 177 -7.64 -13.19 13.95
N ILE A 178 -8.13 -12.14 13.28
CA ILE A 178 -9.38 -12.22 12.53
C ILE A 178 -9.35 -13.27 11.43
N LYS A 179 -8.25 -13.34 10.67
CA LYS A 179 -8.13 -14.32 9.59
C LYS A 179 -8.14 -15.75 10.14
N LYS A 180 -7.43 -16.00 11.24
CA LYS A 180 -7.36 -17.31 11.90
C LYS A 180 -8.73 -17.68 12.46
N PHE A 181 -9.37 -16.73 13.15
CA PHE A 181 -10.69 -16.93 13.71
C PHE A 181 -11.73 -17.24 12.62
N LEU A 182 -11.78 -16.47 11.54
CA LEU A 182 -12.79 -16.69 10.50
C LEU A 182 -12.52 -17.97 9.69
N ASP A 183 -11.26 -18.28 9.36
CA ASP A 183 -10.88 -19.49 8.62
C ASP A 183 -11.17 -20.78 9.43
N THR A 184 -10.95 -20.76 10.75
CA THR A 184 -11.22 -21.93 11.60
C THR A 184 -12.70 -22.13 11.92
N ASN A 185 -13.49 -21.05 12.01
CA ASN A 185 -14.88 -21.14 12.48
C ASN A 185 -15.92 -21.12 11.34
N PHE A 186 -15.54 -20.72 10.12
CA PHE A 186 -16.47 -20.58 9.01
C PHE A 186 -15.84 -21.03 7.68
N GLU A 187 -16.53 -21.89 6.96
CA GLU A 187 -16.11 -22.35 5.63
C GLU A 187 -16.11 -21.21 4.60
N GLY A 188 -15.10 -21.18 3.73
CA GLY A 188 -14.96 -20.21 2.65
C GLY A 188 -14.52 -18.80 3.09
N PHE A 189 -14.16 -18.60 4.36
CA PHE A 189 -13.64 -17.32 4.87
C PHE A 189 -12.11 -17.21 4.82
N GLY A 190 -11.40 -18.29 4.48
CA GLY A 190 -9.95 -18.32 4.41
C GLY A 190 -9.36 -17.27 3.47
N VAL A 191 -8.18 -16.77 3.85
CA VAL A 191 -7.44 -15.75 3.09
C VAL A 191 -5.96 -16.12 3.04
N LEU A 192 -5.32 -15.92 1.89
CA LEU A 192 -3.90 -16.25 1.64
C LEU A 192 -2.91 -15.20 2.18
N THR A 193 -3.37 -14.27 3.03
CA THR A 193 -2.52 -13.22 3.59
C THR A 193 -1.61 -13.77 4.68
N ASN A 194 -0.31 -13.56 4.53
CA ASN A 194 0.70 -14.00 5.49
C ASN A 194 0.60 -13.25 6.83
N ASP A 195 1.05 -13.88 7.92
CA ASP A 195 1.05 -13.28 9.25
C ASP A 195 1.79 -11.94 9.31
N ARG A 196 2.93 -11.83 8.64
CA ARG A 196 3.69 -10.57 8.54
C ARG A 196 2.90 -9.47 7.84
N GLU A 197 2.23 -9.80 6.74
CA GLU A 197 1.41 -8.82 6.01
C GLU A 197 0.24 -8.34 6.85
N SER A 198 -0.44 -9.25 7.56
CA SER A 198 -1.52 -8.87 8.46
C SER A 198 -1.05 -7.94 9.58
N ILE A 199 0.12 -8.19 10.15
CA ILE A 199 0.72 -7.31 11.16
C ILE A 199 0.96 -5.92 10.56
N TYR A 200 1.59 -5.83 9.38
CA TYR A 200 1.84 -4.54 8.72
C TYR A 200 0.54 -3.79 8.39
N THR A 201 -0.49 -4.49 7.90
CA THR A 201 -1.81 -3.89 7.66
C THR A 201 -2.42 -3.37 8.96
N GLY A 202 -2.37 -4.15 10.03
CA GLY A 202 -2.93 -3.78 11.33
C GLY A 202 -2.20 -2.58 11.96
N VAL A 203 -0.87 -2.58 11.94
CA VAL A 203 -0.04 -1.46 12.42
C VAL A 203 -0.30 -0.21 11.58
N GLY A 204 -0.23 -0.31 10.25
CA GLY A 204 -0.39 0.84 9.35
C GLY A 204 -1.75 1.50 9.50
N LEU A 205 -2.83 0.70 9.45
CA LEU A 205 -4.19 1.21 9.65
C LEU A 205 -4.38 1.75 11.06
N GLY A 206 -3.83 1.07 12.08
CA GLY A 206 -3.94 1.53 13.45
C GLY A 206 -3.20 2.83 13.74
N LEU A 207 -2.07 3.11 13.09
CA LEU A 207 -1.39 4.41 13.18
C LEU A 207 -2.21 5.53 12.51
N VAL A 208 -2.77 5.26 11.33
CA VAL A 208 -3.59 6.24 10.59
C VAL A 208 -4.87 6.57 11.37
N PHE A 209 -5.63 5.56 11.78
CA PHE A 209 -6.87 5.77 12.51
C PHE A 209 -6.64 6.19 13.97
N GLY A 210 -5.57 5.71 14.60
CA GLY A 210 -5.21 6.08 15.97
C GLY A 210 -4.81 7.55 16.10
N SER A 211 -3.97 8.05 15.19
CA SER A 211 -3.66 9.49 15.14
C SER A 211 -4.89 10.35 14.86
N SER A 212 -5.70 9.97 13.86
CA SER A 212 -6.94 10.68 13.51
C SER A 212 -7.94 10.72 14.68
N SER A 213 -8.12 9.60 15.39
CA SER A 213 -9.00 9.55 16.56
C SER A 213 -8.47 10.35 17.74
N ALA A 214 -7.16 10.36 17.97
CA ALA A 214 -6.55 11.21 19.00
C ALA A 214 -6.83 12.69 18.75
N PHE A 215 -6.62 13.17 17.51
CA PHE A 215 -6.96 14.53 17.12
C PHE A 215 -8.44 14.83 17.28
N TYR A 216 -9.32 13.90 16.92
CA TYR A 216 -10.76 14.06 17.12
C TYR A 216 -11.11 14.18 18.61
N VAL A 217 -10.52 13.36 19.47
CA VAL A 217 -10.74 13.43 20.93
C VAL A 217 -10.31 14.79 21.45
N ILE A 218 -9.09 15.22 21.13
CA ILE A 218 -8.55 16.53 21.52
C ILE A 218 -9.46 17.66 21.04
N ASN A 219 -9.87 17.67 19.77
CA ASN A 219 -10.70 18.75 19.22
C ASN A 219 -12.12 18.76 19.83
N SER A 220 -12.63 17.59 20.24
CA SER A 220 -14.00 17.49 20.75
C SER A 220 -14.16 17.88 22.23
N ILE A 221 -13.12 17.75 23.05
CA ILE A 221 -13.18 17.95 24.51
C ILE A 221 -11.92 18.53 25.14
N GLY A 222 -10.84 18.68 24.38
CA GLY A 222 -9.64 19.36 24.83
C GLY A 222 -9.88 20.87 24.88
N GLN A 223 -9.28 21.50 25.88
CA GLN A 223 -9.29 22.94 26.07
C GLN A 223 -7.83 23.40 26.20
N SER A 224 -7.50 24.54 25.59
CA SER A 224 -6.20 25.18 25.72
C SER A 224 -6.40 26.53 26.39
N ILE A 225 -5.74 26.74 27.51
CA ILE A 225 -5.75 28.00 28.25
C ILE A 225 -4.44 28.71 27.96
N GLU A 226 -4.54 29.88 27.34
CA GLU A 226 -3.39 30.76 27.10
C GLU A 226 -2.91 31.40 28.41
N GLY A 227 -1.60 31.55 28.53
CA GLY A 227 -0.97 32.25 29.63
C GLY A 227 -1.42 33.70 29.73
N ILE A 228 -1.52 34.24 30.95
CA ILE A 228 -1.93 35.63 31.16
C ILE A 228 -0.79 36.57 30.79
N LEU A 229 0.45 36.17 31.10
CA LEU A 229 1.65 36.85 30.63
C LEU A 229 2.22 36.17 29.37
N PRO A 230 2.95 36.92 28.52
CA PRO A 230 3.62 36.35 27.34
C PRO A 230 4.59 35.21 27.63
N GLU A 231 5.10 35.16 28.87
CA GLU A 231 6.07 34.17 29.35
C GLU A 231 5.41 32.90 29.93
N ASP A 232 4.10 32.93 30.17
CA ASP A 232 3.38 31.83 30.80
C ASP A 232 3.08 30.71 29.78
N PRO A 233 3.33 29.44 30.12
CA PRO A 233 3.10 28.33 29.19
C PRO A 233 1.60 28.11 28.95
N VAL A 234 1.26 27.70 27.72
CA VAL A 234 -0.10 27.25 27.38
C VAL A 234 -0.38 25.93 28.09
N THR A 235 -1.46 25.88 28.87
CA THR A 235 -1.90 24.67 29.57
C THR A 235 -3.01 24.00 28.78
N ASN A 236 -2.89 22.69 28.53
CA ASN A 236 -3.91 21.92 27.83
C ASN A 236 -4.63 21.01 28.82
N LEU A 237 -5.95 21.16 28.89
CA LEU A 237 -6.81 20.43 29.81
C LEU A 237 -7.76 19.52 29.02
N ILE A 238 -8.03 18.33 29.55
CA ILE A 238 -9.00 17.41 28.97
C ILE A 238 -9.82 16.71 30.05
N SER A 239 -11.10 16.49 29.79
CA SER A 239 -11.93 15.68 30.68
C SER A 239 -11.53 14.21 30.62
N VAL A 240 -11.12 13.62 31.75
CA VAL A 240 -10.61 12.24 31.81
C VAL A 240 -11.72 11.24 31.45
N GLY A 241 -12.89 11.36 32.08
CA GLY A 241 -14.04 10.50 31.78
C GLY A 241 -14.56 10.71 30.35
N GLY A 242 -14.54 11.96 29.86
CA GLY A 242 -14.93 12.28 28.50
C GLY A 242 -13.98 11.69 27.44
N ALA A 243 -12.68 11.70 27.71
CA ALA A 243 -11.65 11.13 26.86
C ALA A 243 -11.74 9.60 26.84
N PHE A 244 -11.87 8.98 28.02
CA PHE A 244 -12.01 7.54 28.18
C PHE A 244 -13.12 6.97 27.28
N TRP A 245 -14.35 7.48 27.40
CA TRP A 245 -15.49 6.96 26.64
C TRP A 245 -15.37 7.19 25.13
N ARG A 246 -14.80 8.33 24.71
CA ARG A 246 -14.55 8.58 23.29
C ARG A 246 -13.52 7.61 22.73
N ILE A 247 -12.45 7.33 23.48
CA ILE A 247 -11.45 6.34 23.09
C ILE A 247 -12.10 4.96 22.95
N VAL A 248 -12.94 4.53 23.90
CA VAL A 248 -13.64 3.24 23.83
C VAL A 248 -14.52 3.14 22.58
N ILE A 249 -15.33 4.16 22.31
CA ILE A 249 -16.25 4.19 21.16
C ILE A 249 -15.48 4.21 19.84
N LEU A 250 -14.48 5.07 19.72
CA LEU A 250 -13.67 5.19 18.51
C LEU A 250 -12.85 3.94 18.26
N ALA A 251 -12.23 3.36 19.30
CA ALA A 251 -11.52 2.09 19.19
C ALA A 251 -12.46 0.98 18.69
N THR A 252 -13.71 0.94 19.16
CA THR A 252 -14.69 -0.03 18.67
C THR A 252 -14.92 0.08 17.17
N ILE A 253 -15.13 1.30 16.66
CA ILE A 253 -15.36 1.58 15.24
C ILE A 253 -14.09 1.31 14.41
N ILE A 254 -12.93 1.70 14.93
CA ILE A 254 -11.65 1.56 14.24
C ILE A 254 -11.27 0.09 14.13
N GLN A 255 -11.40 -0.69 15.21
CA GLN A 255 -11.08 -2.11 15.17
C GLN A 255 -12.05 -2.89 14.28
N ALA A 256 -13.34 -2.52 14.27
CA ALA A 256 -14.29 -2.99 13.27
C ALA A 256 -13.83 -2.70 11.83
N THR A 257 -13.36 -1.48 11.57
CA THR A 257 -12.88 -1.08 10.25
C THR A 257 -11.61 -1.84 9.85
N ILE A 258 -10.65 -1.98 10.77
CA ILE A 258 -9.42 -2.75 10.56
C ILE A 258 -9.75 -4.20 10.23
N SER A 259 -10.65 -4.84 11.00
CA SER A 259 -11.12 -6.20 10.75
C SER A 259 -11.69 -6.37 9.33
N VAL A 260 -12.56 -5.46 8.89
CA VAL A 260 -13.13 -5.49 7.55
C VAL A 260 -12.05 -5.32 6.48
N LEU A 261 -11.19 -4.31 6.62
CA LEU A 261 -10.14 -4.03 5.64
C LEU A 261 -9.12 -5.17 5.54
N THR A 262 -8.72 -5.79 6.65
CA THR A 262 -7.83 -6.96 6.64
C THR A 262 -8.40 -8.10 5.80
N MET A 263 -9.72 -8.35 5.90
CA MET A 263 -10.36 -9.44 5.15
C MET A 263 -10.62 -9.11 3.68
N ILE A 264 -10.84 -7.83 3.34
CA ILE A 264 -11.06 -7.38 1.95
C ILE A 264 -9.74 -7.32 1.18
N LEU A 265 -8.66 -6.86 1.82
CA LEU A 265 -7.37 -6.66 1.15
C LEU A 265 -6.63 -7.96 0.86
N GLY A 266 -7.05 -9.07 1.47
CA GLY A 266 -6.44 -10.38 1.25
C GLY A 266 -7.13 -11.20 0.16
N VAL A 267 -6.34 -12.06 -0.50
CA VAL A 267 -6.85 -12.96 -1.54
C VAL A 267 -7.60 -14.12 -0.88
N PRO A 268 -8.87 -14.38 -1.25
CA PRO A 268 -9.61 -15.54 -0.73
C PRO A 268 -8.93 -16.88 -1.04
N LYS A 269 -9.06 -17.85 -0.14
CA LYS A 269 -8.76 -19.27 -0.43
C LYS A 269 -9.89 -19.90 -1.26
N GLY A 270 -9.60 -20.99 -1.97
CA GLY A 270 -10.60 -21.76 -2.72
C GLY A 270 -11.03 -21.14 -4.05
N LEU A 271 -10.25 -20.18 -4.60
CA LEU A 271 -10.45 -19.65 -5.95
C LEU A 271 -9.92 -20.63 -7.00
N GLU A 272 -10.59 -20.68 -8.16
CA GLU A 272 -10.09 -21.37 -9.34
C GLU A 272 -8.77 -20.73 -9.84
N SER A 273 -8.00 -21.45 -10.65
CA SER A 273 -6.63 -21.05 -11.00
C SER A 273 -6.58 -19.72 -11.79
N ASP A 274 -7.54 -19.51 -12.68
CA ASP A 274 -7.75 -18.29 -13.45
C ASP A 274 -8.24 -17.13 -12.57
N GLU A 275 -9.23 -17.37 -11.71
CA GLU A 275 -9.73 -16.37 -10.75
C GLU A 275 -8.64 -15.92 -9.77
N ASN A 276 -7.77 -16.83 -9.34
CA ASN A 276 -6.66 -16.54 -8.44
C ASN A 276 -5.61 -15.62 -9.10
N ILE A 277 -5.31 -15.82 -10.39
CA ILE A 277 -4.43 -14.93 -11.16
C ILE A 277 -5.02 -13.52 -11.24
N GLU A 278 -6.31 -13.40 -11.51
CA GLU A 278 -6.99 -12.10 -11.58
C GLU A 278 -7.04 -11.42 -10.19
N ALA A 279 -7.39 -12.16 -9.14
CA ALA A 279 -7.43 -11.64 -7.78
C ALA A 279 -6.05 -11.12 -7.32
N ASN A 280 -4.96 -11.82 -7.67
CA ASN A 280 -3.61 -11.35 -7.39
C ASN A 280 -3.26 -10.09 -8.18
N LYS A 281 -3.70 -9.96 -9.43
CA LYS A 281 -3.50 -8.75 -10.24
C LYS A 281 -4.23 -7.55 -9.63
N ILE A 282 -5.47 -7.73 -9.17
CA ILE A 282 -6.25 -6.69 -8.48
C ILE A 282 -5.56 -6.31 -7.16
N ARG A 283 -5.16 -7.28 -6.35
CA ARG A 283 -4.42 -7.03 -5.11
C ARG A 283 -3.15 -6.23 -5.35
N ASN A 284 -2.33 -6.62 -6.33
CA ASN A 284 -1.09 -5.91 -6.65
C ASN A 284 -1.36 -4.45 -7.06
N ARG A 285 -2.46 -4.18 -7.78
CA ARG A 285 -2.89 -2.82 -8.10
C ARG A 285 -3.30 -2.04 -6.85
N ILE A 286 -4.07 -2.64 -5.94
CA ILE A 286 -4.48 -2.00 -4.67
C ILE A 286 -3.27 -1.72 -3.79
N VAL A 287 -2.37 -2.69 -3.64
CA VAL A 287 -1.13 -2.52 -2.87
C VAL A 287 -0.28 -1.40 -3.47
N GLY A 288 -0.09 -1.41 -4.79
CA GLY A 288 0.68 -0.39 -5.49
C GLY A 288 0.10 1.03 -5.40
N SER A 289 -1.23 1.17 -5.44
CA SER A 289 -1.91 2.48 -5.51
C SER A 289 -2.32 3.06 -4.16
N ILE A 290 -2.57 2.23 -3.15
CA ILE A 290 -3.12 2.67 -1.85
C ILE A 290 -2.17 2.35 -0.71
N VAL A 291 -1.73 1.08 -0.60
CA VAL A 291 -0.94 0.62 0.55
C VAL A 291 0.46 1.23 0.54
N ILE A 292 1.13 1.28 -0.62
CA ILE A 292 2.47 1.86 -0.73
C ILE A 292 2.44 3.37 -0.38
N PRO A 293 1.56 4.22 -0.96
CA PRO A 293 1.50 5.63 -0.56
C PRO A 293 1.20 5.86 0.92
N LEU A 294 0.23 5.13 1.50
CA LEU A 294 -0.08 5.25 2.93
C LEU A 294 1.09 4.81 3.80
N GLY A 295 1.76 3.71 3.44
CA GLY A 295 2.98 3.25 4.12
C GLY A 295 4.09 4.31 4.05
N SER A 296 4.28 4.93 2.89
CA SER A 296 5.25 6.02 2.71
C SER A 296 4.93 7.25 3.55
N ILE A 297 3.66 7.61 3.70
CA ILE A 297 3.24 8.73 4.57
C ILE A 297 3.61 8.42 6.03
N VAL A 298 3.31 7.20 6.50
CA VAL A 298 3.60 6.81 7.89
C VAL A 298 5.10 6.76 8.13
N VAL A 299 5.86 6.05 7.28
CA VAL A 299 7.32 5.91 7.43
C VAL A 299 8.02 7.26 7.26
N GLY A 300 7.65 8.02 6.23
CA GLY A 300 8.17 9.35 5.97
C GLY A 300 7.84 10.33 7.11
N GLY A 301 6.64 10.25 7.68
CA GLY A 301 6.23 11.04 8.84
C GLY A 301 7.07 10.74 10.09
N VAL A 302 7.31 9.46 10.40
CA VAL A 302 8.17 9.05 11.53
C VAL A 302 9.59 9.58 11.35
N ILE A 303 10.16 9.44 10.15
CA ILE A 303 11.50 9.97 9.83
C ILE A 303 11.52 11.50 9.98
N ALA A 304 10.50 12.19 9.46
CA ALA A 304 10.40 13.64 9.55
C ALA A 304 10.33 14.13 11.00
N VAL A 305 9.56 13.47 11.87
CA VAL A 305 9.50 13.80 13.29
C VAL A 305 10.85 13.57 13.98
N ALA A 306 11.53 12.47 13.70
CA ALA A 306 12.85 12.20 14.26
C ALA A 306 13.88 13.28 13.85
N ILE A 307 13.88 13.67 12.58
CA ILE A 307 14.74 14.76 12.08
C ILE A 307 14.36 16.08 12.76
N ALA A 308 13.07 16.42 12.84
CA ALA A 308 12.60 17.64 13.48
C ALA A 308 13.04 17.74 14.96
N GLN A 309 12.96 16.64 15.72
CA GLN A 309 13.44 16.57 17.11
C GLN A 309 14.93 16.88 17.22
N VAL A 310 15.75 16.36 16.31
CA VAL A 310 17.17 16.69 16.25
C VAL A 310 17.37 18.18 16.01
N PHE A 311 16.70 18.76 15.01
CA PHE A 311 16.84 20.19 14.70
C PHE A 311 16.38 21.11 15.83
N LEU A 312 15.33 20.74 16.55
CA LEU A 312 14.84 21.50 17.71
C LEU A 312 15.82 21.44 18.89
N ASN A 313 16.39 20.26 19.18
CA ASN A 313 17.32 20.09 20.29
C ASN A 313 18.73 20.64 19.97
N PHE A 314 19.12 20.68 18.70
CA PHE A 314 20.46 21.06 18.24
C PHE A 314 20.42 22.19 17.22
N HIS A 315 19.69 23.26 17.54
CA HIS A 315 19.49 24.41 16.64
C HIS A 315 20.82 25.07 16.19
N GLU A 316 21.85 25.07 17.03
CA GLU A 316 23.18 25.61 16.71
C GLU A 316 23.90 24.80 15.61
N TYR A 317 23.58 23.51 15.48
CA TYR A 317 24.15 22.61 14.47
C TYR A 317 23.24 22.44 13.25
N ALA A 318 22.11 23.14 13.19
CA ALA A 318 21.22 23.11 12.03
C ALA A 318 21.96 23.36 10.69
N PRO A 319 22.91 24.30 10.59
CA PRO A 319 23.69 24.49 9.36
C PRO A 319 24.58 23.29 9.01
N LEU A 320 25.19 22.65 10.01
CA LEU A 320 26.04 21.46 9.83
C LEU A 320 25.20 20.27 9.36
N PHE A 321 24.05 20.03 9.99
CA PHE A 321 23.13 18.97 9.58
C PHE A 321 22.58 19.22 8.17
N ALA A 322 22.24 20.46 7.83
CA ALA A 322 21.82 20.82 6.48
C ALA A 322 22.92 20.48 5.45
N LEU A 323 24.19 20.80 5.74
CA LEU A 323 25.32 20.48 4.87
C LEU A 323 25.48 18.96 4.70
N ILE A 324 25.47 18.20 5.79
CA ILE A 324 25.61 16.73 5.76
C ILE A 324 24.45 16.08 5.00
N ILE A 325 23.21 16.51 5.24
CA ILE A 325 22.01 16.00 4.57
C ILE A 325 22.07 16.34 3.07
N SER A 326 22.40 17.58 2.71
CA SER A 326 22.58 17.98 1.31
C SER A 326 23.67 17.16 0.61
N ALA A 327 24.82 16.94 1.27
CA ALA A 327 25.89 16.10 0.73
C ALA A 327 25.43 14.64 0.53
N ALA A 328 24.70 14.08 1.50
CA ALA A 328 24.15 12.73 1.39
C ALA A 328 23.13 12.60 0.26
N ILE A 329 22.23 13.58 0.09
CA ILE A 329 21.26 13.62 -1.02
C ILE A 329 21.99 13.73 -2.35
N LEU A 330 23.01 14.58 -2.46
CA LEU A 330 23.79 14.75 -3.69
C LEU A 330 24.57 13.48 -4.06
N LEU A 331 25.18 12.81 -3.08
CA LEU A 331 25.84 11.52 -3.30
C LEU A 331 24.84 10.46 -3.75
N PHE A 332 23.68 10.39 -3.10
CA PHE A 332 22.63 9.45 -3.48
C PHE A 332 22.09 9.73 -4.89
N ALA A 333 21.77 10.99 -5.20
CA ALA A 333 21.33 11.40 -6.52
C ALA A 333 22.40 11.13 -7.59
N SER A 334 23.68 11.32 -7.27
CA SER A 334 24.80 11.01 -8.16
C SER A 334 24.90 9.51 -8.45
N VAL A 335 24.75 8.65 -7.43
CA VAL A 335 24.75 7.19 -7.56
C VAL A 335 23.55 6.70 -8.35
N MET A 336 22.37 7.28 -8.14
CA MET A 336 21.16 6.92 -8.90
C MET A 336 21.22 7.42 -10.35
N SER A 337 21.81 8.60 -10.58
CA SER A 337 21.98 9.20 -11.91
C SER A 337 23.00 8.44 -12.77
N SER A 338 24.03 7.85 -12.16
CA SER A 338 25.06 7.08 -12.89
C SER A 338 24.56 5.73 -13.44
N ALA A 339 23.37 5.27 -13.03
CA ALA A 339 22.80 3.98 -13.41
C ALA A 339 21.34 4.06 -13.91
N PRO A 340 21.04 4.82 -14.98
CA PRO A 340 19.67 5.21 -15.35
C PRO A 340 18.78 4.07 -15.90
N LYS A 341 19.34 2.87 -16.14
CA LYS A 341 18.60 1.72 -16.71
C LYS A 341 18.49 0.53 -15.74
N ILE A 342 19.01 0.64 -14.52
CA ILE A 342 18.90 -0.45 -13.54
C ILE A 342 17.52 -0.37 -12.89
N LYS A 343 16.74 -1.45 -13.00
CA LYS A 343 15.51 -1.59 -12.21
C LYS A 343 15.93 -1.52 -10.74
N ILE A 344 15.41 -0.54 -10.00
CA ILE A 344 15.66 -0.41 -8.56
C ILE A 344 15.31 -1.74 -7.89
N THR A 345 16.33 -2.48 -7.49
CA THR A 345 16.19 -3.79 -6.86
C THR A 345 15.92 -3.61 -5.37
N ARG A 346 15.34 -4.63 -4.75
CA ARG A 346 15.11 -4.65 -3.29
C ARG A 346 16.39 -4.39 -2.50
N ASN A 347 17.54 -4.84 -3.00
CA ASN A 347 18.84 -4.63 -2.37
C ASN A 347 19.29 -3.16 -2.43
N GLU A 348 19.04 -2.45 -3.52
CA GLU A 348 19.38 -1.03 -3.63
C GLU A 348 18.53 -0.17 -2.70
N VAL A 349 17.23 -0.50 -2.54
CA VAL A 349 16.36 0.16 -1.55
C VAL A 349 16.87 -0.12 -0.13
N LEU A 350 17.31 -1.35 0.16
CA LEU A 350 17.88 -1.71 1.47
C LEU A 350 19.20 -0.98 1.75
N ILE A 351 20.06 -0.81 0.75
CA ILE A 351 21.31 -0.05 0.89
C ILE A 351 21.00 1.44 1.13
N ALA A 352 20.06 2.02 0.38
CA ALA A 352 19.62 3.40 0.56
C ALA A 352 19.03 3.62 1.97
N SER A 353 18.15 2.74 2.41
CA SER A 353 17.53 2.82 3.75
C SER A 353 18.53 2.55 4.87
N ALA A 354 19.52 1.66 4.68
CA ALA A 354 20.64 1.51 5.61
C ALA A 354 21.49 2.78 5.71
N GLY A 355 21.71 3.49 4.60
CA GLY A 355 22.38 4.80 4.60
C GLY A 355 21.61 5.85 5.40
N VAL A 356 20.29 5.93 5.23
CA VAL A 356 19.42 6.83 6.02
C VAL A 356 19.42 6.45 7.51
N ILE A 357 19.34 5.17 7.84
CA ILE A 357 19.39 4.68 9.23
C ILE A 357 20.75 5.01 9.86
N THR A 358 21.84 4.81 9.12
CA THR A 358 23.21 5.13 9.59
C THR A 358 23.34 6.63 9.85
N LEU A 359 22.78 7.47 8.97
CA LEU A 359 22.73 8.92 9.18
C LEU A 359 21.97 9.26 10.47
N ILE A 360 20.79 8.66 10.68
CA ILE A 360 19.99 8.85 11.90
C ILE A 360 20.79 8.42 13.14
N ILE A 361 21.52 7.30 13.08
CA ILE A 361 22.35 6.81 14.20
C ILE A 361 23.53 7.74 14.47
N ILE A 362 24.20 8.24 13.43
CA ILE A 362 25.31 9.21 13.60
C ILE A 362 24.79 10.48 14.26
N ILE A 363 23.66 11.01 13.76
CA ILE A 363 23.02 12.20 14.32
C ILE A 363 22.62 11.96 15.79
N ALA A 364 22.00 10.80 16.09
CA ALA A 364 21.63 10.44 17.46
C ALA A 364 22.83 10.21 18.39
N SER A 365 23.95 9.69 17.86
CA SER A 365 25.17 9.47 18.64
C SER A 365 25.88 10.77 18.96
N VAL A 366 25.93 11.72 18.01
CA VAL A 366 26.44 13.08 18.25
C VAL A 366 25.57 13.80 19.29
N ALA A 367 24.25 13.63 19.19
CA ALA A 367 23.31 14.15 20.19
C ALA A 367 23.54 13.56 21.60
N ALA A 368 23.81 12.26 21.69
CA ALA A 368 24.01 11.56 22.96
C ALA A 368 25.39 11.82 23.61
N SER A 369 26.43 12.13 22.83
CA SER A 369 27.79 12.33 23.36
C SER A 369 28.02 13.69 24.01
N GLN A 370 27.02 14.58 23.99
CA GLN A 370 27.12 15.94 24.54
C GLN A 370 26.32 16.13 25.83
N HIS A 371 25.79 15.05 26.41
CA HIS A 371 25.26 15.01 27.78
C HIS A 371 26.30 14.52 28.78
#